data_AF-A0A1F4DPH3-F1
#
_entry.id   AF-A0A1F4DPH3-F1
#
_cell.length_a   1.000
_cell.length_b   1.000
_cell.length_c   1.000
_cell.angle_alpha   90.00
_cell.angle_beta   90.00
_cell.angle_gamma   90.00
#
_symmetry.space_group_name_H-M   'P 1'
#
loop_
_entity.id
_entity.type
_entity.pdbx_description
1 polymer ?
#
loop_
_entity_poly.entity_id
_entity_poly.type
_entity_poly.pdbx_seq_one_letter_code
_entity_poly.pdbx_strand_id
1 'polypeptide(L)'
;MTLTGRGALLALALLGAAASAADQGKITEFQPERGTLLMPQDCRRAQDKARCATDNRALDFCRNEKDANAVFVCLRANQSPLPCEGRKTASNKQRCERMNRIYQPCKGKRGSELAACVDQRRGRGKGRK
;
A
#
# COMPACT_ATOMS: atom_id res chain seq x y z
N MET A 1 -70.28 -13.96 -21.35
CA MET A 1 -70.10 -12.51 -21.52
C MET A 1 -69.57 -11.94 -20.22
N THR A 2 -68.30 -11.52 -20.19
CA THR A 2 -67.78 -10.37 -19.41
C THR A 2 -66.29 -10.21 -19.71
N LEU A 3 -65.96 -9.20 -20.51
CA LEU A 3 -64.60 -8.70 -20.75
C LEU A 3 -64.26 -7.64 -19.68
N THR A 4 -63.14 -7.82 -18.98
CA THR A 4 -62.41 -6.78 -18.23
C THR A 4 -60.96 -7.30 -18.08
N GLY A 5 -59.88 -6.54 -18.23
CA GLY A 5 -59.69 -5.15 -18.61
C GLY A 5 -58.26 -4.99 -19.13
N ARG A 6 -58.10 -4.05 -20.06
CA ARG A 6 -56.80 -3.55 -20.55
C ARG A 6 -56.18 -2.66 -19.48
N GLY A 7 -54.86 -2.73 -19.31
CA GLY A 7 -54.13 -1.70 -18.58
C GLY A 7 -52.75 -2.12 -18.10
N ALA A 8 -51.78 -2.20 -19.00
CA ALA A 8 -50.37 -2.23 -18.62
C ALA A 8 -49.60 -1.24 -19.50
N LEU A 9 -49.64 0.03 -19.10
CA LEU A 9 -48.69 1.06 -19.52
C LEU A 9 -48.00 1.54 -18.26
N LEU A 10 -46.75 1.13 -18.06
CA LEU A 10 -45.83 1.85 -17.19
C LEU A 10 -44.50 2.00 -17.94
N ALA A 11 -44.30 3.25 -18.34
CA ALA A 11 -43.19 3.78 -19.09
C ALA A 11 -41.84 3.40 -18.47
N LEU A 12 -40.94 2.83 -19.28
CA LEU A 12 -39.52 2.80 -18.99
C LEU A 12 -39.01 4.25 -19.05
N ALA A 13 -38.85 4.87 -17.88
CA ALA A 13 -38.14 6.12 -17.75
C ALA A 13 -36.65 5.89 -18.06
N LEU A 14 -36.26 6.32 -19.26
CA LEU A 14 -34.88 6.64 -19.63
C LEU A 14 -34.34 7.71 -18.67
N LEU A 15 -33.52 7.32 -17.70
CA LEU A 15 -32.55 8.24 -17.12
C LEU A 15 -31.16 7.86 -17.62
N GLY A 16 -30.64 8.74 -18.49
CA GLY A 16 -29.32 8.66 -19.08
C GLY A 16 -28.23 8.62 -18.02
N ALA A 17 -27.56 7.48 -17.93
CA ALA A 17 -26.27 7.36 -17.29
C ALA A 17 -25.18 7.51 -18.35
N ALA A 18 -24.65 8.72 -18.53
CA ALA A 18 -23.37 8.95 -19.19
C ALA A 18 -22.83 10.36 -18.88
N ALA A 19 -22.64 10.66 -17.60
CA ALA A 19 -21.70 11.70 -17.21
C ALA A 19 -20.29 11.07 -17.14
N SER A 20 -19.72 10.73 -18.30
CA SER A 20 -18.29 10.46 -18.41
C SER A 20 -17.56 11.78 -18.59
N ALA A 21 -17.55 12.59 -17.52
CA ALA A 21 -16.56 13.64 -17.39
C ALA A 21 -15.20 12.93 -17.28
N ALA A 22 -14.48 12.88 -18.40
CA ALA A 22 -13.06 12.61 -18.44
C ALA A 22 -12.33 13.77 -17.76
N ASP A 23 -12.42 13.84 -16.44
CA ASP A 23 -11.64 14.74 -15.62
C ASP A 23 -10.25 14.14 -15.46
N GLN A 24 -9.39 14.55 -16.38
CA GLN A 24 -8.06 15.05 -16.09
C GLN A 24 -7.31 14.34 -14.96
N GLY A 25 -6.31 13.56 -15.34
CA GLY A 25 -4.93 13.93 -14.98
C GLY A 25 -4.59 14.12 -13.50
N LYS A 26 -5.39 13.63 -12.57
CA LYS A 26 -4.99 13.48 -11.17
C LYS A 26 -4.03 12.32 -11.13
N ILE A 27 -2.76 12.66 -11.35
CA ILE A 27 -1.63 12.08 -10.63
C ILE A 27 -2.19 11.77 -9.26
N THR A 28 -2.47 10.50 -9.03
CA THR A 28 -2.94 10.05 -7.73
C THR A 28 -1.79 10.42 -6.85
N GLU A 29 -1.94 11.51 -6.08
CA GLU A 29 -1.02 11.87 -5.04
C GLU A 29 -1.13 10.70 -4.07
N PHE A 30 -0.32 9.68 -4.34
CA PHE A 30 -0.10 8.54 -3.50
C PHE A 30 0.46 9.18 -2.24
N GLN A 31 -0.40 9.56 -1.30
CA GLN A 31 0.05 9.79 0.06
C GLN A 31 0.66 8.47 0.48
N PRO A 32 2.00 8.37 0.59
CA PRO A 32 2.61 7.10 0.92
C PRO A 32 2.15 6.77 2.33
N GLU A 33 1.32 5.74 2.45
CA GLU A 33 0.90 5.13 3.71
C GLU A 33 2.12 5.01 4.64
N ARG A 34 2.19 5.93 5.61
CA ARG A 34 3.15 6.04 6.73
C ARG A 34 4.38 5.13 6.61
N GLY A 35 5.41 5.63 5.93
CA GLY A 35 6.80 5.25 6.21
C GLY A 35 7.59 4.59 5.10
N THR A 36 7.10 4.56 3.87
CA THR A 36 7.93 4.23 2.70
C THR A 36 8.14 5.45 1.81
N LEU A 37 9.39 5.89 1.68
CA LEU A 37 9.76 6.94 0.72
C LEU A 37 9.78 6.33 -0.69
N LEU A 38 9.16 7.00 -1.67
CA LEU A 38 9.09 6.56 -3.07
C LEU A 38 10.07 7.31 -3.98
N MET A 39 10.76 8.33 -3.46
CA MET A 39 11.71 9.14 -4.22
C MET A 39 13.03 9.26 -3.47
N PRO A 40 14.18 9.24 -4.18
CA PRO A 40 15.48 9.47 -3.57
C PRO A 40 15.54 10.83 -2.87
N GLN A 41 16.23 10.88 -1.73
CA GLN A 41 16.45 12.13 -0.98
C GLN A 41 17.91 12.59 -1.03
N ASP A 42 18.14 13.90 -0.94
CA ASP A 42 19.47 14.45 -0.72
C ASP A 42 19.91 14.22 0.74
N CYS A 43 20.72 13.18 0.96
CA CYS A 43 21.19 12.81 2.28
C CYS A 43 22.16 13.82 2.92
N ARG A 44 22.63 14.83 2.19
CA ARG A 44 23.45 15.90 2.78
C ARG A 44 22.63 16.76 3.75
N ARG A 45 21.32 16.85 3.53
CA ARG A 45 20.37 17.67 4.29
C ARG A 45 19.57 16.84 5.31
N ALA A 46 19.72 15.53 5.30
CA ALA A 46 19.00 14.64 6.21
C ALA A 46 19.57 14.72 7.64
N GLN A 47 18.68 14.73 8.63
CA GLN A 47 19.06 14.63 10.04
C GLN A 47 19.79 13.31 10.33
N ASP A 48 19.32 12.22 9.74
CA ASP A 48 19.96 10.90 9.80
C ASP A 48 20.44 10.50 8.40
N LYS A 49 21.74 10.74 8.16
CA LYS A 49 22.40 10.49 6.88
C LYS A 49 22.48 8.99 6.57
N ALA A 50 22.67 8.14 7.58
CA ALA A 50 22.81 6.70 7.40
C ALA A 50 21.47 6.04 7.03
N ARG A 51 20.39 6.47 7.69
CA ARG A 51 19.03 6.08 7.33
C ARG A 51 18.68 6.55 5.93
N CYS A 52 18.96 7.80 5.59
CA CYS A 52 18.73 8.31 4.23
C CYS A 52 19.47 7.48 3.17
N ALA A 53 20.76 7.20 3.38
CA ALA A 53 21.55 6.41 2.43
C ALA A 53 20.99 4.98 2.28
N THR A 54 20.52 4.38 3.37
CA THR A 54 19.86 3.07 3.34
C THR A 54 18.55 3.11 2.56
N ASP A 55 17.73 4.13 2.78
CA ASP A 55 16.43 4.27 2.14
C ASP A 55 16.59 4.56 0.63
N ASN A 56 17.59 5.34 0.23
CA ASN A 56 17.95 5.57 -1.16
C ASN A 56 18.45 4.29 -1.86
N ARG A 57 19.26 3.46 -1.17
CA ARG A 57 19.68 2.16 -1.71
C ARG A 57 18.50 1.22 -1.88
N ALA A 58 17.56 1.21 -0.94
CA ALA A 58 16.34 0.42 -1.05
C ALA A 58 15.45 0.88 -2.23
N LEU A 59 15.42 2.18 -2.52
CA LEU A 59 14.72 2.72 -3.68
C LEU A 59 15.34 2.24 -4.99
N ASP A 60 16.65 2.37 -5.13
CA ASP A 60 17.35 1.88 -6.31
C ASP A 60 17.19 0.37 -6.49
N PHE A 61 17.24 -0.37 -5.38
CA PHE A 61 16.92 -1.79 -5.36
C PHE A 61 15.50 -1.99 -5.90
N CYS A 62 14.46 -1.47 -5.26
CA CYS A 62 13.06 -1.78 -5.55
C CYS A 62 12.47 -1.13 -6.81
N ARG A 63 13.17 -0.24 -7.52
CA ARG A 63 12.59 0.50 -8.66
C ARG A 63 12.10 -0.37 -9.83
N ASN A 64 12.64 -1.58 -9.98
CA ASN A 64 12.32 -2.50 -11.08
C ASN A 64 11.15 -3.47 -10.76
N GLU A 65 10.45 -3.30 -9.63
CA GLU A 65 9.28 -4.13 -9.35
C GLU A 65 8.13 -3.82 -10.33
N LYS A 66 7.33 -4.84 -10.65
CA LYS A 66 6.38 -4.82 -11.77
C LYS A 66 5.16 -3.93 -11.56
N ASP A 67 4.79 -3.67 -10.32
CA ASP A 67 3.61 -2.89 -9.95
C ASP A 67 3.82 -2.14 -8.63
N ALA A 68 2.95 -1.16 -8.37
CA ALA A 68 3.04 -0.29 -7.20
C ALA A 68 2.99 -1.05 -5.86
N ASN A 69 2.24 -2.16 -5.78
CA ASN A 69 2.14 -2.94 -4.56
C ASN A 69 3.43 -3.75 -4.32
N ALA A 70 4.00 -4.35 -5.38
CA ALA A 70 5.30 -5.00 -5.31
C ALA A 70 6.42 -4.03 -4.91
N VAL A 71 6.43 -2.82 -5.49
CA VAL A 71 7.34 -1.73 -5.08
C VAL A 71 7.18 -1.44 -3.58
N PHE A 72 5.96 -1.24 -3.10
CA PHE A 72 5.71 -0.90 -1.70
C PHE A 72 6.15 -1.99 -0.72
N VAL A 73 5.84 -3.26 -1.03
CA VAL A 73 6.25 -4.41 -0.22
C VAL A 73 7.77 -4.53 -0.21
N CYS A 74 8.42 -4.34 -1.36
CA CYS A 74 9.87 -4.31 -1.49
C CYS A 74 10.50 -3.19 -0.65
N LEU A 75 9.99 -1.97 -0.74
CA LEU A 75 10.52 -0.83 0.01
C LEU A 75 10.37 -1.05 1.50
N ARG A 76 9.23 -1.56 1.97
CA ARG A 76 9.00 -1.81 3.38
C ARG A 76 9.94 -2.86 3.99
N ALA A 77 10.41 -3.81 3.18
CA ALA A 77 11.39 -4.81 3.61
C ALA A 77 12.84 -4.29 3.56
N ASN A 78 13.15 -3.42 2.61
CA ASN A 78 14.53 -3.02 2.32
C ASN A 78 14.94 -1.66 2.92
N GLN A 79 13.98 -0.76 3.13
CA GLN A 79 14.18 0.51 3.83
C GLN A 79 14.44 0.29 5.32
N SER A 80 14.95 1.33 5.96
CA SER A 80 15.25 1.34 7.38
C SER A 80 14.01 1.05 8.22
N PRO A 81 14.16 0.43 9.40
CA PRO A 81 13.03 0.15 10.29
C PRO A 81 12.22 1.41 10.59
N LEU A 82 10.90 1.25 10.70
CA LEU A 82 10.03 2.35 11.11
C LEU A 82 10.37 2.77 12.56
N PRO A 83 10.49 4.07 12.86
CA PRO A 83 10.66 4.55 14.22
C PRO A 83 9.33 4.42 14.98
N CYS A 84 9.19 3.36 15.79
CA CYS A 84 7.93 3.05 16.48
C CYS A 84 7.76 3.79 17.80
N GLU A 85 8.83 4.32 18.39
CA GLU A 85 8.79 5.05 19.67
C GLU A 85 8.02 6.38 19.58
N GLY A 86 8.00 7.02 18.41
CA GLY A 86 7.23 8.26 18.20
C GLY A 86 5.71 8.08 18.05
N ARG A 87 5.17 6.87 18.29
CA ARG A 87 3.74 6.58 18.12
C ARG A 87 2.95 6.90 19.39
N LYS A 88 1.97 7.81 19.26
CA LYS A 88 1.18 8.36 20.37
C LYS A 88 0.35 7.34 21.17
N THR A 89 0.01 6.19 20.59
CA THR A 89 -0.83 5.18 21.23
C THR A 89 -0.17 3.81 21.21
N ALA A 90 -0.41 3.02 22.26
CA ALA A 90 0.12 1.66 22.37
C ALA A 90 -0.28 0.79 21.16
N SER A 91 -1.53 0.90 20.69
CA SER A 91 -2.01 0.19 19.49
C SER A 91 -1.21 0.59 18.23
N ASN A 92 -0.95 1.88 18.03
CA ASN A 92 -0.14 2.34 16.89
C ASN A 92 1.33 1.91 16.99
N LYS A 93 1.90 1.92 18.21
CA LYS A 93 3.25 1.42 18.48
C LYS A 93 3.34 -0.09 18.16
N GLN A 94 2.42 -0.89 18.68
CA GLN A 94 2.35 -2.33 18.40
C GLN A 94 2.16 -2.64 16.91
N ARG A 95 1.31 -1.86 16.21
CA ARG A 95 1.16 -1.99 14.76
C ARG A 95 2.48 -1.72 14.05
N CYS A 96 3.17 -0.63 14.39
CA CYS A 96 4.47 -0.30 13.82
C CYS A 96 5.51 -1.40 14.06
N GLU A 97 5.64 -1.89 15.29
CA GLU A 97 6.58 -2.95 15.65
C GLU A 97 6.27 -4.26 14.91
N ARG A 98 4.98 -4.58 14.77
CA ARG A 98 4.53 -5.73 13.97
C ARG A 98 4.99 -5.60 12.52
N MET A 99 4.89 -4.41 11.93
CA MET A 99 5.37 -4.18 10.56
C MET A 99 6.89 -4.41 10.48
N ASN A 100 7.69 -3.83 11.37
CA ASN A 100 9.13 -4.07 11.37
C ASN A 100 9.45 -5.57 11.51
N ARG A 101 8.75 -6.29 12.40
CA ARG A 101 8.94 -7.72 12.64
C ARG A 101 8.62 -8.59 11.42
N ILE A 102 7.64 -8.18 10.60
CA ILE A 102 7.24 -8.92 9.41
C ILE A 102 8.22 -8.67 8.25
N TYR A 103 8.54 -7.40 7.98
CA TYR A 103 9.21 -7.03 6.72
C TYR A 103 10.73 -6.94 6.83
N GLN A 104 11.28 -6.40 7.92
CA GLN A 104 12.73 -6.22 8.06
C GLN A 104 13.55 -7.52 7.97
N PRO A 105 13.05 -8.68 8.44
CA PRO A 105 13.74 -9.96 8.24
C PRO A 105 13.80 -10.42 6.79
N CYS A 106 12.99 -9.84 5.89
CA CYS A 106 12.94 -10.16 4.47
C CYS A 106 13.81 -9.21 3.61
N LYS A 107 14.66 -8.39 4.25
CA LYS A 107 15.61 -7.52 3.56
C LYS A 107 16.50 -8.29 2.60
N GLY A 108 16.74 -7.71 1.42
CA GLY A 108 17.52 -8.31 0.32
C GLY A 108 16.72 -9.20 -0.63
N LYS A 109 15.46 -9.54 -0.30
CA LYS A 109 14.60 -10.39 -1.16
C LYS A 109 13.74 -9.54 -2.10
N ARG A 110 13.31 -10.14 -3.22
CA ARG A 110 12.44 -9.50 -4.24
C ARG A 110 11.36 -10.44 -4.77
N GLY A 111 10.38 -9.88 -5.48
CA GLY A 111 9.35 -10.65 -6.18
C GLY A 111 8.70 -11.74 -5.33
N SER A 112 8.64 -12.96 -5.87
CA SER A 112 8.04 -14.13 -5.20
C SER A 112 8.78 -14.55 -3.93
N GLU A 113 10.10 -14.41 -3.88
CA GLU A 113 10.90 -14.75 -2.70
C GLU A 113 10.56 -13.83 -1.51
N LEU A 114 10.39 -12.53 -1.81
CA LEU A 114 9.96 -11.56 -0.82
C LEU A 114 8.53 -11.86 -0.34
N ALA A 115 7.61 -12.12 -1.27
CA ALA A 115 6.23 -12.44 -0.94
C ALA A 115 6.15 -13.67 -0.01
N ALA A 116 6.84 -14.75 -0.36
CA ALA A 116 6.89 -15.97 0.45
C ALA A 116 7.47 -15.71 1.86
N CYS A 117 8.53 -14.90 1.94
CA CYS A 117 9.09 -14.49 3.24
C CYS A 117 8.06 -13.72 4.07
N VAL A 118 7.44 -12.69 3.51
CA VAL A 118 6.46 -11.85 4.21
C VAL A 118 5.26 -12.69 4.69
N ASP A 119 4.75 -13.60 3.86
CA ASP A 119 3.62 -14.46 4.21
C ASP A 119 3.98 -15.45 5.32
N GLN A 120 5.17 -16.04 5.26
CA GLN A 120 5.67 -16.88 6.35
C GLN A 120 5.74 -16.11 7.68
N ARG A 121 6.24 -14.86 7.66
CA ARG A 121 6.33 -14.02 8.87
C ARG A 121 4.95 -13.58 9.39
N ARG A 122 3.99 -13.32 8.50
CA ARG A 122 2.59 -13.05 8.87
C ARG A 122 1.93 -14.26 9.53
N GLY A 123 2.16 -15.47 9.01
CA GLY A 123 1.59 -16.72 9.54
C GLY A 123 2.10 -17.09 10.93
N ARG A 124 3.39 -16.83 11.23
CA ARG A 124 4.01 -17.11 12.53
C ARG A 124 3.41 -16.36 13.72
N GLY A 125 2.64 -15.30 13.49
CA GLY A 125 1.91 -14.58 14.53
C GLY A 125 0.54 -15.17 14.88
N LYS A 126 0.04 -16.15 14.11
CA LYS A 126 -1.30 -16.75 14.29
C LYS A 126 -1.29 -18.12 14.97
N GLY A 127 -0.15 -18.81 15.02
CA GLY A 127 -0.03 -20.22 15.47
C GLY A 127 0.41 -20.44 16.93
N ARG A 128 0.34 -19.44 17.80
CA ARG A 128 0.52 -19.62 19.25
C ARG A 128 -0.80 -19.33 19.96
N LYS A 129 -1.69 -20.31 19.94
CA LYS A 129 -2.80 -20.46 20.88
C LYS A 129 -2.86 -21.92 21.27
#